data_AF-A0A966QCH0-F1
#
_entry.id   AF-A0A966QCH0-F1
#
_cell.length_a   1.000
_cell.length_b   1.000
_cell.length_c   1.000
_cell.angle_alpha   90.00
_cell.angle_beta   90.00
_cell.angle_gamma   90.00
#
_symmetry.space_group_name_H-M   'P 1'
#
loop_
_entity.id
_entity.type
_entity.pdbx_description
1 polymer ?
#
loop_
_entity_poly.entity_id
_entity_poly.type
_entity_poly.pdbx_seq_one_letter_code
_entity_poly.pdbx_strand_id
1 'polypeptide(L)'
;MAHGLLDLPGARERFEEASALLGRDLLAICQGQGSGELADLADTRNTQPALFVIESLLASQLQAQGRSASLVAGHSLGELVALHVAGVFDFATGLALLVFEHSQKFGTGRFHPAFDAFDIVAQ
;
A
#
# COMPACT_ATOMS: atom_id res chain seq x y z
N MET A 1 0.62 7.44 -12.49
CA MET A 1 -0.55 6.80 -11.84
C MET A 1 -1.25 7.84 -10.95
N ALA A 2 -2.37 7.50 -10.31
CA ALA A 2 -3.03 8.28 -9.24
C ALA A 2 -3.66 9.67 -9.53
N HIS A 3 -3.41 10.32 -10.67
CA HIS A 3 -3.89 11.69 -10.92
C HIS A 3 -5.42 11.88 -10.74
N GLY A 4 -6.24 11.01 -11.32
CA GLY A 4 -7.72 11.07 -11.16
C GLY A 4 -8.24 10.49 -9.84
N LEU A 5 -7.38 9.90 -9.00
CA LEU A 5 -7.78 9.32 -7.72
C LEU A 5 -7.68 10.33 -6.58
N LEU A 6 -6.90 11.41 -6.74
CA LEU A 6 -6.71 12.43 -5.70
C LEU A 6 -7.97 13.25 -5.41
N ASP A 7 -8.96 13.20 -6.29
CA ASP A 7 -10.27 13.82 -6.08
C ASP A 7 -11.18 12.96 -5.19
N LEU A 8 -10.81 11.70 -4.91
CA LEU A 8 -11.56 10.84 -4.01
C LEU A 8 -11.35 11.28 -2.55
N PRO A 9 -12.41 11.23 -1.72
CA PRO A 9 -12.28 11.49 -0.29
C PRO A 9 -11.24 10.58 0.37
N GLY A 10 -10.32 11.14 1.17
CA GLY A 10 -9.30 10.37 1.88
C GLY A 10 -8.10 9.93 1.04
N ALA A 11 -8.04 10.30 -0.24
CA ALA A 11 -6.96 9.86 -1.13
C ALA A 11 -5.59 10.40 -0.69
N ARG A 12 -5.53 11.69 -0.37
CA ARG A 12 -4.27 12.35 0.01
C ARG A 12 -3.77 11.81 1.34
N GLU A 13 -4.66 11.69 2.30
CA GLU A 13 -4.40 11.15 3.63
C GLU A 13 -3.86 9.71 3.53
N ARG A 14 -4.42 8.89 2.64
CA ARG A 14 -3.93 7.51 2.42
C ARG A 14 -2.54 7.47 1.78
N PHE A 15 -2.26 8.36 0.85
CA PHE A 15 -0.91 8.49 0.28
C PHE A 15 0.09 9.04 1.29
N GLU A 16 -0.31 9.96 2.16
CA GLU A 16 0.51 10.50 3.25
C GLU A 16 0.84 9.41 4.27
N GLU A 17 -0.16 8.63 4.71
CA GLU A 17 0.03 7.47 5.59
C GLU A 17 1.01 6.47 4.97
N ALA A 18 0.79 6.09 3.71
CA ALA A 18 1.68 5.19 3.00
C ALA A 18 3.11 5.74 2.89
N SER A 19 3.26 7.04 2.61
CA SER A 19 4.56 7.68 2.48
C SER A 19 5.32 7.71 3.80
N ALA A 20 4.61 7.96 4.91
CA ALA A 20 5.18 7.91 6.26
C ALA A 20 5.66 6.50 6.61
N LEU A 21 4.86 5.47 6.29
CA LEU A 21 5.22 4.07 6.53
C LEU A 21 6.42 3.61 5.68
N LEU A 22 6.51 4.08 4.44
CA LEU A 22 7.58 3.70 3.50
C LEU A 22 8.86 4.53 3.64
N GLY A 23 8.82 5.63 4.40
CA GLY A 23 9.93 6.57 4.55
C GLY A 23 10.27 7.34 3.26
N ARG A 24 9.33 7.47 2.32
CA ARG A 24 9.51 8.17 1.03
C ARG A 24 8.19 8.64 0.47
N ASP A 25 8.22 9.70 -0.34
CA ASP A 25 7.02 10.27 -0.97
C ASP A 25 6.50 9.39 -2.10
N LEU A 26 5.57 8.50 -1.78
CA LEU A 26 4.97 7.56 -2.72
C LEU A 26 4.09 8.29 -3.74
N LEU A 27 3.49 9.42 -3.37
CA LEU A 27 2.64 10.18 -4.28
C LEU A 27 3.49 10.87 -5.36
N ALA A 28 4.61 11.49 -4.99
CA ALA A 28 5.56 12.05 -5.94
C ALA A 28 6.09 10.96 -6.89
N ILE A 29 6.42 9.77 -6.38
CA ILE A 29 6.83 8.64 -7.22
C ILE A 29 5.70 8.25 -8.21
N CYS A 30 4.46 8.15 -7.74
CA CYS A 30 3.29 7.88 -8.61
C CYS A 30 3.09 8.92 -9.73
N GLN A 31 3.53 10.16 -9.48
CA GLN A 31 3.44 11.29 -10.41
C GLN A 31 4.68 11.45 -11.30
N GLY A 32 5.69 10.57 -11.16
CA GLY A 32 6.96 10.67 -11.89
C GLY A 32 7.87 11.81 -11.38
N GLN A 33 7.62 12.27 -10.16
CA GLN A 33 8.35 13.34 -9.48
C GLN A 33 9.15 12.81 -8.27
N GLY A 34 9.36 11.49 -8.20
CA GLY A 34 10.13 10.84 -7.15
C GLY A 34 11.58 11.33 -7.10
N SER A 35 12.19 11.23 -5.93
CA SER A 35 13.59 11.59 -5.71
C SER A 35 14.34 10.51 -4.92
N GLY A 36 15.67 10.47 -5.07
CA GLY A 36 16.53 9.48 -4.42
C GLY A 36 16.64 8.15 -5.19
N GLU A 37 17.16 7.13 -4.52
CA GLU A 37 17.44 5.81 -5.11
C GLU A 37 16.17 5.07 -5.57
N LEU A 38 15.06 5.30 -4.85
CA LEU A 38 13.75 4.71 -5.12
C LEU A 38 12.80 5.70 -5.82
N ALA A 39 13.31 6.47 -6.79
CA ALA A 39 12.49 7.45 -7.51
C ALA A 39 11.59 6.84 -8.59
N ASP A 40 11.96 5.67 -9.13
CA ASP A 40 11.26 5.05 -10.26
C ASP A 40 10.02 4.26 -9.80
N LEU A 41 8.87 4.58 -10.39
CA LEU A 41 7.62 3.86 -10.17
C LEU A 41 7.67 2.42 -10.72
N ALA A 42 8.50 2.15 -11.73
CA ALA A 42 8.66 0.81 -12.30
C ALA A 42 9.45 -0.14 -11.39
N ASP A 43 10.12 0.38 -10.35
CA ASP A 43 10.70 -0.47 -9.31
C ASP A 43 9.57 -1.14 -8.53
N THR A 44 9.58 -2.47 -8.46
CA THR A 44 8.55 -3.24 -7.76
C THR A 44 8.36 -2.84 -6.30
N ARG A 45 9.43 -2.35 -5.64
CA ARG A 45 9.39 -1.80 -4.27
C ARG A 45 8.47 -0.59 -4.17
N ASN A 46 8.23 0.11 -5.29
CA ASN A 46 7.31 1.25 -5.41
C ASN A 46 5.99 0.86 -6.08
N THR A 47 6.04 0.08 -7.17
CA THR A 47 4.83 -0.30 -7.92
C THR A 47 3.84 -1.04 -7.04
N GLN A 48 4.30 -1.99 -6.20
CA GLN A 48 3.40 -2.80 -5.39
C GLN A 48 2.72 -2.00 -4.27
N PRO A 49 3.43 -1.20 -3.46
CA PRO A 49 2.77 -0.28 -2.52
C PRO A 49 1.83 0.72 -3.20
N ALA A 50 2.21 1.28 -4.36
CA ALA A 50 1.36 2.21 -5.10
C ALA A 50 0.04 1.55 -5.54
N LEU A 51 0.10 0.31 -6.04
CA LEU A 51 -1.08 -0.46 -6.42
C LEU A 51 -1.96 -0.78 -5.19
N PHE A 52 -1.37 -1.22 -4.08
CA PHE A 52 -2.11 -1.49 -2.84
C PHE A 52 -2.87 -0.26 -2.32
N VAL A 53 -2.21 0.92 -2.32
CA VAL A 53 -2.85 2.20 -1.95
C VAL A 53 -4.04 2.52 -2.84
N ILE A 54 -3.85 2.39 -4.16
CA ILE A 54 -4.88 2.72 -5.15
C ILE A 54 -6.07 1.77 -5.02
N GLU A 55 -5.82 0.46 -4.96
CA GLU A 55 -6.88 -0.54 -4.92
C GLU A 55 -7.64 -0.51 -3.59
N SER A 56 -6.96 -0.31 -2.45
CA SER A 56 -7.62 -0.13 -1.15
C SER A 56 -8.46 1.15 -1.10
N LEU A 57 -7.98 2.25 -1.70
CA LEU A 57 -8.76 3.49 -1.85
C LEU A 57 -10.04 3.23 -2.64
N LEU A 58 -9.92 2.66 -3.84
CA LEU A 58 -11.07 2.36 -4.69
C LEU A 58 -12.06 1.41 -4.01
N ALA A 59 -11.58 0.35 -3.35
CA ALA A 59 -12.44 -0.57 -2.63
C ALA A 59 -13.20 0.12 -1.49
N SER A 60 -12.52 0.97 -0.71
CA SER A 60 -13.16 1.73 0.38
C SER A 60 -14.23 2.70 -0.14
N GLN A 61 -14.02 3.32 -1.31
CA GLN A 61 -15.01 4.19 -1.95
C GLN A 61 -16.24 3.40 -2.41
N LEU A 62 -16.05 2.22 -2.98
CA LEU A 62 -17.17 1.36 -3.38
C LEU A 62 -17.97 0.90 -2.15
N GLN A 63 -17.30 0.52 -1.07
CA GLN A 63 -17.93 0.14 0.20
C GLN A 63 -18.70 1.32 0.81
N ALA A 64 -18.14 2.54 0.79
CA ALA A 64 -18.80 3.75 1.27
C ALA A 64 -20.07 4.09 0.45
N GLN A 65 -20.13 3.69 -0.82
CA GLN A 65 -21.33 3.78 -1.67
C GLN A 65 -22.35 2.65 -1.41
N GLY A 66 -22.14 1.82 -0.38
CA GLY A 66 -23.00 0.69 -0.05
C GLY A 66 -22.81 -0.54 -0.94
N ARG A 67 -21.76 -0.58 -1.77
CA ARG A 67 -21.44 -1.76 -2.60
C ARG A 67 -20.67 -2.76 -1.75
N SER A 68 -21.24 -3.95 -1.55
CA SER A 68 -20.58 -5.06 -0.86
C SER A 68 -20.36 -6.23 -1.83
N ALA A 69 -19.23 -6.91 -1.66
CA ALA A 69 -18.92 -8.14 -2.38
C ALA A 69 -19.03 -9.32 -1.40
N SER A 70 -19.71 -10.39 -1.79
CA SER A 70 -19.80 -11.61 -0.98
C SER A 70 -18.50 -12.41 -0.98
N LEU A 71 -17.68 -12.22 -2.02
CA LEU A 71 -16.41 -12.90 -2.24
C LEU A 71 -15.43 -11.88 -2.84
N VAL A 72 -14.18 -11.92 -2.39
CA VAL A 72 -13.08 -11.12 -2.94
C VAL A 72 -11.90 -12.05 -3.22
N ALA A 73 -11.17 -11.75 -4.28
CA ALA A 73 -9.98 -12.48 -4.67
C ALA A 73 -9.07 -11.54 -5.47
N GLY A 74 -7.78 -11.83 -5.48
CA GLY A 74 -6.82 -11.13 -6.32
C GLY A 74 -5.62 -12.02 -6.61
N HIS A 75 -4.85 -11.61 -7.62
CA HIS A 75 -3.71 -12.38 -8.10
C HIS A 75 -2.41 -11.76 -7.60
N SER A 76 -1.53 -12.55 -6.98
CA SER A 76 -0.26 -12.09 -6.42
C SER A 76 -0.49 -10.95 -5.40
N LEU A 77 0.00 -9.74 -5.64
CA LEU A 77 -0.30 -8.55 -4.85
C LEU A 77 -1.79 -8.37 -4.54
N GLY A 78 -2.66 -8.68 -5.51
CA GLY A 78 -4.11 -8.53 -5.35
C GLY A 78 -4.68 -9.42 -4.24
N GLU A 79 -3.98 -10.47 -3.83
CA GLU A 79 -4.38 -11.30 -2.68
C GLU A 79 -4.32 -10.50 -1.37
N LEU A 80 -3.26 -9.70 -1.17
CA LEU A 80 -3.14 -8.83 0.00
C LEU A 80 -4.21 -7.73 0.00
N VAL A 81 -4.53 -7.18 -1.17
CA VAL A 81 -5.65 -6.23 -1.31
C VAL A 81 -6.97 -6.92 -0.97
N ALA A 82 -7.23 -8.12 -1.49
CA ALA A 82 -8.45 -8.87 -1.20
C ALA A 82 -8.60 -9.17 0.30
N LEU A 83 -7.51 -9.58 0.97
CA LEU A 83 -7.49 -9.82 2.41
C LEU A 83 -7.76 -8.53 3.22
N HIS A 84 -7.16 -7.41 2.82
CA HIS A 84 -7.45 -6.11 3.40
C HIS A 84 -8.93 -5.73 3.25
N VAL A 85 -9.49 -5.86 2.05
CA VAL A 85 -10.89 -5.54 1.75
C VAL A 85 -11.85 -6.47 2.49
N ALA A 86 -11.45 -7.72 2.73
CA ALA A 86 -12.17 -8.68 3.57
C ALA A 86 -12.08 -8.37 5.07
N GLY A 87 -11.27 -7.38 5.48
CA GLY A 87 -11.10 -6.98 6.87
C GLY A 87 -10.20 -7.92 7.69
N VAL A 88 -9.36 -8.72 7.03
CA VAL A 88 -8.40 -9.62 7.73
C VAL A 88 -7.33 -8.80 8.47
N PHE A 89 -6.92 -7.68 7.89
CA PHE A 89 -5.98 -6.75 8.50
C PHE A 89 -6.24 -5.31 8.03
N ASP A 90 -5.75 -4.34 8.79
CA ASP A 90 -5.85 -2.92 8.45
C ASP A 90 -4.89 -2.50 7.34
N PHE A 91 -5.03 -1.26 6.87
CA PHE A 91 -4.25 -0.73 5.76
C PHE A 91 -2.74 -0.71 6.06
N ALA A 92 -2.36 -0.27 7.26
CA ALA A 92 -0.96 -0.18 7.68
C ALA A 92 -0.29 -1.56 7.73
N THR A 93 -0.98 -2.57 8.28
CA THR A 93 -0.51 -3.96 8.31
C THR A 93 -0.31 -4.51 6.90
N GLY A 94 -1.26 -4.28 6.00
CA GLY A 94 -1.15 -4.71 4.60
C GLY A 94 0.06 -4.10 3.88
N LEU A 95 0.33 -2.81 4.11
CA LEU A 95 1.48 -2.13 3.54
C LEU A 95 2.80 -2.64 4.14
N ALA A 96 2.83 -2.92 5.45
CA ALA A 96 3.99 -3.50 6.13
C ALA A 96 4.34 -4.89 5.59
N LEU A 97 3.32 -5.73 5.33
CA LEU A 97 3.51 -7.06 4.74
C LEU A 97 4.18 -6.99 3.36
N LEU A 98 3.83 -6.01 2.53
CA LEU A 98 4.47 -5.79 1.23
C LEU A 98 5.95 -5.45 1.37
N VAL A 99 6.27 -4.53 2.29
CA VAL A 99 7.67 -4.15 2.55
C VAL A 99 8.46 -5.35 3.08
N PHE A 100 7.87 -6.13 3.98
CA PHE A 100 8.48 -7.34 4.52
C PHE A 100 8.74 -8.37 3.41
N GLU A 101 7.76 -8.65 2.56
CA GLU A 101 7.90 -9.58 1.42
C GLU A 101 9.04 -9.16 0.49
N HIS A 102 9.16 -7.86 0.21
CA HIS A 102 10.27 -7.32 -0.56
C HIS A 102 11.62 -7.49 0.15
N SER A 103 11.69 -7.24 1.46
CA SER A 103 12.94 -7.38 2.22
C SER A 103 13.50 -8.82 2.18
N GLN A 104 12.62 -9.82 2.17
CA GLN A 104 12.99 -11.24 2.07
C GLN A 104 13.49 -11.61 0.66
N LYS A 105 12.83 -11.11 -0.39
CA LYS A 105 13.20 -11.40 -1.78
C LYS A 105 14.52 -10.76 -2.20
N PHE A 106 14.88 -9.60 -1.61
CA PHE A 106 16.05 -8.83 -2.01
C PHE A 106 17.20 -8.86 -0.99
N GLY A 107 17.07 -9.62 0.10
CA GLY A 107 18.17 -9.99 0.98
C GLY A 107 19.03 -8.80 1.42
N THR A 108 18.42 -7.80 2.08
CA THR A 108 19.02 -6.80 3.00
C THR A 108 18.14 -5.54 3.02
N GLY A 109 17.67 -5.16 4.21
CA GLY A 109 17.01 -3.87 4.45
C GLY A 109 16.68 -3.73 5.92
N ARG A 110 17.34 -2.81 6.62
CA ARG A 110 16.98 -2.47 8.01
C ARG A 110 15.62 -1.78 7.99
N PHE A 111 14.68 -2.28 8.79
CA PHE A 111 13.41 -1.63 9.06
C PHE A 111 13.65 -0.23 9.64
N HIS A 112 12.83 0.74 9.23
CA HIS A 112 12.76 2.02 9.93
C HIS A 112 12.19 1.75 11.35
N PRO A 113 12.71 2.37 12.42
CA PRO A 113 12.40 2.03 13.83
C PRO A 113 10.94 2.24 14.27
N ALA A 114 10.03 2.57 13.35
CA ALA A 114 8.60 2.72 13.65
C ALA A 114 7.82 1.40 13.57
N PHE A 115 8.39 0.34 12.98
CA PHE A 115 7.72 -0.95 12.79
C PHE A 115 8.70 -2.10 12.99
N ASP A 116 8.67 -2.71 14.18
CA ASP A 116 9.29 -4.02 14.40
C ASP A 116 8.36 -5.11 13.86
N ALA A 117 8.90 -6.02 13.06
CA ALA A 117 8.15 -7.12 12.42
C ALA A 117 7.42 -8.05 13.41
N PHE A 118 7.67 -7.91 14.71
CA PHE A 118 7.00 -8.66 15.79
C PHE A 118 5.58 -8.18 16.09
N ASP A 119 5.21 -6.95 15.71
CA ASP A 119 3.85 -6.43 15.96
C ASP A 119 2.80 -6.97 14.95
N ILE A 120 3.23 -7.59 13.86
CA ILE A 120 2.38 -8.09 12.77
C ILE A 120 1.54 -9.33 13.18
N VAL A 121 1.94 -10.06 14.23
CA VAL A 121 1.31 -11.34 14.63
C VAL A 121 0.65 -11.26 16.02
N ALA A 122 0.60 -10.09 16.64
CA ALA A 122 0.23 -9.94 18.06
C ALA A 122 -1.17 -9.32 18.31
N GLN A 123 -2.05 -9.22 17.31
CA GLN A 123 -3.45 -8.77 17.50
C GLN A 123 -4.45 -9.86 17.15
#